data_AF-A0A9C7RPD2-F1
#
_entry.id   AF-A0A9C7RPD2-F1
#
_cell.length_a   1.000
_cell.length_b   1.000
_cell.length_c   1.000
_cell.angle_alpha   90.00
_cell.angle_beta   90.00
_cell.angle_gamma   90.00
#
_symmetry.space_group_name_H-M   'P 1'
#
loop_
_entity.id
_entity.type
_entity.pdbx_description
1 polymer ?
#
loop_
_entity_poly.entity_id
_entity_poly.type
_entity_poly.pdbx_seq_one_letter_code
_entity_poly.pdbx_strand_id
1 'polypeptide(L)'
;MKGYMILFLHAHLPYIKHPEYDEFLEERWLFEAMMETYIPLIMMFRKLEKDDVSFRITMSITPPLMEMLSSEDMQKKFERHMEKLVELAEKEVKRTESEHPKKNKMARYYFEYFKEILRVFREDLKGDLLRSFGEYQEKGYVELVTCNATHGFLPLMEIYPQAVRAQIEIGIKTYEKYFDRRPRGIWLAECGYFLGLDRYLAEAGIEYFFV
;
A
#
# COMPACT_ATOMS: atom_id res chain seq x y z
N MET A 1 8.03 -10.14 -33.02
CA MET A 1 7.53 -10.44 -31.66
C MET A 1 7.55 -9.15 -30.85
N LYS A 2 6.52 -8.89 -30.05
CA LYS A 2 6.55 -7.83 -29.03
C LYS A 2 6.95 -8.47 -27.70
N GLY A 3 7.79 -7.79 -26.91
CA GLY A 3 8.12 -8.24 -25.56
C GLY A 3 6.97 -8.01 -24.59
N TYR A 4 6.99 -8.74 -23.46
CA TYR A 4 6.10 -8.49 -22.33
C TYR A 4 6.87 -7.69 -21.27
N MET A 5 6.24 -6.66 -20.72
CA MET A 5 6.76 -5.90 -19.58
C MET A 5 5.89 -6.19 -18.36
N ILE A 6 6.54 -6.56 -17.26
CA ILE A 6 5.88 -6.70 -15.95
C ILE A 6 6.44 -5.59 -15.07
N LEU A 7 5.58 -4.64 -14.69
CA LEU A 7 5.90 -3.66 -13.66
C LEU A 7 5.43 -4.24 -12.32
N PHE A 8 6.37 -4.47 -11.41
CA PHE A 8 6.11 -4.96 -10.06
C PHE A 8 6.33 -3.86 -9.02
N LEU A 9 5.35 -3.61 -8.15
CA LEU A 9 5.42 -2.65 -7.05
C LEU A 9 5.34 -3.36 -5.70
N HIS A 10 6.36 -3.22 -4.86
CA HIS A 10 6.36 -3.76 -3.50
C HIS A 10 5.92 -2.70 -2.48
N ALA A 11 4.69 -2.80 -1.97
CA ALA A 11 4.18 -1.90 -0.92
C ALA A 11 4.32 -2.54 0.47
N HIS A 12 5.22 -1.96 1.28
CA HIS A 12 5.52 -2.43 2.62
C HIS A 12 5.80 -1.27 3.58
N LEU A 13 5.30 -1.42 4.81
CA LEU A 13 5.76 -0.73 6.00
C LEU A 13 5.75 -1.73 7.16
N PRO A 14 6.70 -1.64 8.12
CA PRO A 14 6.63 -2.44 9.34
C PRO A 14 5.38 -2.07 10.15
N TYR A 15 4.92 -2.98 11.01
CA TYR A 15 3.74 -2.74 11.82
C TYR A 15 3.99 -1.63 12.85
N ILE A 16 3.35 -0.48 12.66
CA ILE A 16 3.46 0.69 13.52
C ILE A 16 2.04 1.18 13.82
N LYS A 17 1.57 0.85 15.01
CA LYS A 17 0.27 1.27 15.51
C LYS A 17 0.33 1.39 17.02
N HIS A 18 0.14 2.62 17.50
CA HIS A 18 0.21 2.99 18.90
C HIS A 18 -1.12 3.63 19.32
N PRO A 19 -2.16 2.82 19.62
CA PRO A 19 -3.47 3.32 20.01
C PRO A 19 -3.45 4.09 21.34
N GLU A 20 -2.41 3.92 22.16
CA GLU A 20 -2.20 4.62 23.42
C GLU A 20 -1.83 6.11 23.26
N TYR A 21 -1.46 6.55 22.05
CA TYR A 21 -1.13 7.94 21.75
C TYR A 21 -2.05 8.51 20.66
N ASP A 22 -2.49 9.76 20.86
CA ASP A 22 -3.28 10.49 19.85
C ASP A 22 -2.46 10.81 18.59
N GLU A 23 -1.15 11.05 18.78
CA GLU A 23 -0.16 11.23 17.73
C GLU A 23 1.13 10.51 18.11
N PHE A 24 1.69 9.76 17.16
CA PHE A 24 2.98 9.10 17.30
C PHE A 24 3.83 9.34 16.05
N LEU A 25 5.13 9.59 16.23
CA LEU A 25 5.99 10.08 15.14
C LEU A 25 6.09 9.07 13.99
N GLU A 26 6.23 7.80 14.33
CA GLU A 26 6.44 6.71 13.38
C GLU A 26 5.16 6.34 12.63
N GLU A 27 3.97 6.62 13.17
CA GLU A 27 2.69 6.44 12.45
C GLU A 27 2.59 7.36 11.23
N ARG A 28 3.34 8.48 11.24
CA ARG A 28 3.41 9.39 10.09
C ARG A 28 3.98 8.73 8.84
N TRP A 29 4.82 7.71 8.97
CA TRP A 29 5.33 6.99 7.80
C TRP A 29 4.20 6.34 7.01
N LEU A 30 3.19 5.80 7.71
CA LEU A 30 1.98 5.27 7.07
C LEU A 30 1.19 6.40 6.41
N PHE A 31 0.97 7.51 7.12
CA PHE A 31 0.16 8.63 6.59
C PHE A 31 0.79 9.26 5.35
N GLU A 32 2.11 9.46 5.36
CA GLU A 32 2.88 9.97 4.23
C GLU A 32 2.80 8.98 3.05
N ALA A 33 2.95 7.66 3.29
CA ALA A 33 2.79 6.66 2.24
C ALA A 33 1.37 6.59 1.66
N MET A 34 0.34 6.73 2.49
CA MET A 34 -1.06 6.80 2.04
C MET A 34 -1.30 8.02 1.15
N MET A 35 -0.84 9.20 1.59
CA MET A 35 -1.01 10.47 0.89
C MET A 35 -0.20 10.56 -0.41
N GLU A 36 1.06 10.13 -0.40
CA GLU A 36 2.00 10.34 -1.50
C GLU A 36 2.08 9.15 -2.46
N THR A 37 1.64 7.95 -2.05
CA THR A 37 1.76 6.73 -2.86
C THR A 37 0.42 6.03 -3.09
N TYR A 38 -0.24 5.55 -2.04
CA TYR A 38 -1.35 4.60 -2.20
C TYR A 38 -2.62 5.24 -2.77
N ILE A 39 -3.05 6.38 -2.22
CA ILE A 39 -4.20 7.11 -2.76
C ILE A 39 -3.90 7.65 -4.17
N PRO A 40 -2.72 8.25 -4.45
CA PRO A 40 -2.36 8.66 -5.80
C PRO A 40 -2.33 7.51 -6.82
N LEU A 41 -1.87 6.31 -6.44
CA LEU A 41 -1.93 5.12 -7.31
C LEU A 41 -3.38 4.78 -7.67
N ILE A 42 -4.29 4.77 -6.71
CA ILE A 42 -5.71 4.51 -6.96
C ILE A 42 -6.31 5.60 -7.87
N MET A 43 -5.99 6.88 -7.64
CA MET A 43 -6.42 7.97 -8.51
C MET A 43 -5.89 7.79 -9.94
N MET A 44 -4.65 7.35 -10.10
CA MET A 44 -4.06 7.03 -11.41
C MET A 44 -4.78 5.87 -12.08
N PHE A 45 -5.08 4.78 -11.36
CA PHE A 45 -5.83 3.63 -11.91
C PHE A 45 -7.20 4.04 -12.42
N ARG A 46 -7.93 4.86 -11.64
CA ARG A 46 -9.23 5.43 -12.04
C ARG A 46 -9.14 6.27 -13.30
N LYS A 47 -8.10 7.09 -13.41
CA LYS A 47 -7.88 7.91 -14.61
C LYS A 47 -7.58 7.05 -15.84
N LEU A 48 -6.67 6.08 -15.71
CA LEU A 48 -6.31 5.18 -16.81
C LEU A 48 -7.51 4.35 -17.28
N GLU A 49 -8.30 3.83 -16.34
CA GLU A 49 -9.55 3.13 -16.65
C GLU A 49 -10.55 4.04 -17.39
N LYS A 50 -10.76 5.27 -16.90
CA LYS A 50 -11.64 6.25 -17.53
C LYS A 50 -11.18 6.64 -18.95
N ASP A 51 -9.87 6.70 -19.17
CA ASP A 51 -9.27 7.03 -20.45
C ASP A 51 -9.14 5.80 -21.39
N ASP A 52 -9.75 4.66 -21.03
CA ASP A 52 -9.72 3.38 -21.77
C ASP A 52 -8.30 2.86 -22.07
N VAL A 53 -7.37 3.14 -21.15
CA VAL A 53 -5.99 2.66 -21.25
C VAL A 53 -5.88 1.26 -20.67
N SER A 54 -5.54 0.28 -21.51
CA SER A 54 -5.28 -1.09 -21.05
C SER A 54 -3.92 -1.20 -20.37
N PHE A 55 -3.88 -0.99 -19.05
CA PHE A 55 -2.68 -1.14 -18.23
C PHE A 55 -2.69 -2.45 -17.42
N ARG A 56 -1.50 -2.96 -17.08
CA ARG A 56 -1.31 -4.12 -16.21
C ARG A 56 -0.17 -3.87 -15.23
N ILE A 57 -0.45 -4.01 -13.95
CA ILE A 57 0.52 -3.84 -12.86
C ILE A 57 0.43 -5.04 -11.94
N THR A 58 1.57 -5.54 -11.47
CA THR A 58 1.61 -6.49 -10.35
C THR A 58 2.05 -5.75 -9.11
N MET A 59 1.41 -6.00 -7.98
CA MET A 59 1.68 -5.30 -6.73
C MET A 59 1.62 -6.28 -5.57
N SER A 60 2.57 -6.20 -4.64
CA SER A 60 2.36 -6.81 -3.31
C SER A 60 1.91 -5.75 -2.32
N ILE A 61 0.95 -6.09 -1.48
CA ILE A 61 0.66 -5.34 -0.26
C ILE A 61 1.02 -6.28 0.89
N THR A 62 1.99 -5.92 1.72
CA THR A 62 2.43 -6.84 2.78
C THR A 62 1.38 -6.99 3.89
N PRO A 63 1.28 -8.16 4.56
CA PRO A 63 0.33 -8.38 5.64
C PRO A 63 0.36 -7.31 6.76
N PRO A 64 1.51 -6.81 7.25
CA PRO A 64 1.54 -5.73 8.24
C PRO A 64 0.88 -4.45 7.72
N LEU A 65 1.12 -4.12 6.45
CA LEU A 65 0.52 -2.95 5.81
C LEU A 65 -1.00 -3.11 5.66
N MET A 66 -1.49 -4.30 5.28
CA MET A 66 -2.94 -4.56 5.21
C MET A 66 -3.61 -4.38 6.58
N GLU A 67 -3.04 -4.97 7.62
CA GLU A 67 -3.58 -4.84 8.99
C GLU A 67 -3.65 -3.37 9.42
N MET A 68 -2.62 -2.55 9.12
CA MET A 68 -2.63 -1.11 9.41
C MET A 68 -3.65 -0.33 8.56
N LEU A 69 -3.73 -0.57 7.24
CA LEU A 69 -4.65 0.13 6.34
C LEU A 69 -6.12 -0.16 6.66
N SER A 70 -6.42 -1.36 7.15
CA SER A 70 -7.77 -1.77 7.56
C SER A 70 -8.20 -1.26 8.94
N SER A 71 -7.28 -0.70 9.72
CA SER A 71 -7.54 -0.32 11.10
C SER A 71 -8.31 1.01 11.16
N GLU A 72 -9.54 1.00 11.68
CA GLU A 72 -10.35 2.21 11.85
C GLU A 72 -9.64 3.33 12.64
N ASP A 73 -8.86 2.96 13.66
CA ASP A 73 -8.08 3.93 14.43
C ASP A 73 -7.06 4.67 13.56
N MET A 74 -6.33 3.93 12.70
CA MET A 74 -5.33 4.50 11.80
C MET A 74 -5.99 5.35 10.71
N GLN A 75 -7.15 4.93 10.20
CA GLN A 75 -7.94 5.70 9.25
C GLN A 75 -8.39 7.05 9.84
N LYS A 76 -8.89 7.05 11.09
CA LYS A 76 -9.27 8.27 11.80
C LYS A 76 -8.07 9.18 12.06
N LYS A 77 -6.93 8.62 12.45
CA LYS A 77 -5.68 9.37 12.65
C LYS A 77 -5.18 9.98 11.33
N PHE A 78 -5.20 9.22 10.24
CA PHE A 78 -4.86 9.71 8.90
C PHE A 78 -5.77 10.86 8.47
N GLU A 79 -7.08 10.73 8.67
CA GLU A 79 -8.04 11.78 8.35
C GLU A 79 -7.74 13.09 9.10
N ARG A 80 -7.53 13.01 10.42
CA ARG A 80 -7.13 14.18 11.23
C ARG A 80 -5.80 14.77 10.79
N HIS A 81 -4.83 13.91 10.42
CA HIS A 81 -3.54 14.35 9.91
C HIS A 81 -3.69 15.16 8.61
N MET A 82 -4.51 14.66 7.68
CA MET A 82 -4.80 15.32 6.42
C MET A 82 -5.55 16.65 6.61
N GLU A 83 -6.51 16.73 7.55
CA GLU A 83 -7.18 17.99 7.88
C GLU A 83 -6.18 19.07 8.34
N LYS A 84 -5.25 18.70 9.22
CA LYS A 84 -4.17 19.60 9.67
C LYS A 84 -3.25 20.02 8.52
N LEU A 85 -2.93 19.11 7.60
CA LEU A 85 -2.13 19.44 6.41
C LEU A 85 -2.87 20.37 5.44
N VAL A 86 -4.17 20.19 5.24
CA VAL A 86 -5.01 21.09 4.44
C VAL A 86 -5.05 22.47 5.08
N GLU A 87 -5.24 22.56 6.40
CA GLU A 87 -5.20 23.83 7.15
C GLU A 87 -3.84 24.52 7.01
N LEU A 88 -2.75 23.77 7.15
CA LEU A 88 -1.39 24.27 6.96
C LEU A 88 -1.19 24.79 5.52
N ALA A 89 -1.64 24.05 4.53
CA ALA A 89 -1.51 24.44 3.13
C ALA A 89 -2.30 25.71 2.81
N GLU A 90 -3.50 25.89 3.40
CA GLU A 90 -4.26 27.14 3.27
C GLU A 90 -3.49 28.33 3.86
N LYS A 91 -2.90 28.16 5.05
CA LYS A 91 -2.06 29.18 5.69
C LYS A 91 -0.83 29.50 4.84
N GLU A 92 -0.21 28.50 4.23
CA GLU A 92 0.92 28.68 3.31
C GLU A 92 0.55 29.43 2.04
N VAL A 93 -0.65 29.21 1.48
CA VAL A 93 -1.15 30.00 0.34
C VAL A 93 -1.16 31.48 0.68
N LYS A 94 -1.70 31.87 1.84
CA LYS A 94 -1.77 33.27 2.31
C LYS A 94 -0.38 33.82 2.64
N ARG A 95 0.43 33.05 3.38
CA ARG A 95 1.78 33.47 3.82
C ARG A 95 2.71 33.75 2.63
N THR A 96 2.57 32.99 1.55
CA THR A 96 3.46 33.08 0.38
C THR A 96 3.00 34.09 -0.68
N GLU A 97 1.88 34.80 -0.49
CA GLU A 97 1.34 35.74 -1.52
C GLU A 97 2.30 36.86 -1.89
N SER A 98 3.03 37.38 -0.90
CA SER A 98 4.04 38.43 -1.07
C SER A 98 5.45 37.89 -1.35
N GLU A 99 5.61 36.56 -1.40
CA GLU A 99 6.88 35.90 -1.70
C GLU A 99 7.04 35.66 -3.21
N HIS A 100 8.03 34.85 -3.60
CA HIS A 100 8.28 34.54 -5.00
C HIS A 100 7.06 33.85 -5.66
N PRO A 101 6.58 34.29 -6.84
CA PRO A 101 5.36 33.78 -7.47
C PRO A 101 5.34 32.25 -7.68
N LYS A 102 6.49 31.65 -7.99
CA LYS A 102 6.61 30.18 -8.11
C LYS A 102 6.36 29.45 -6.78
N LYS A 103 6.76 30.03 -5.65
CA LYS A 103 6.50 29.45 -4.32
C LYS A 103 5.02 29.52 -3.98
N ASN A 104 4.37 30.67 -4.23
CA ASN A 104 2.91 30.78 -4.06
C ASN A 104 2.14 29.80 -4.97
N LYS A 105 2.58 29.63 -6.22
CA LYS A 105 2.01 28.63 -7.13
C LYS A 105 2.08 27.22 -6.54
N MET A 106 3.20 26.83 -5.92
CA MET A 106 3.34 25.53 -5.26
C MET A 106 2.48 25.41 -4.01
N ALA A 107 2.38 26.46 -3.18
CA ALA A 107 1.47 26.45 -2.03
C ALA A 107 0.01 26.22 -2.47
N ARG A 108 -0.44 26.88 -3.55
CA ARG A 108 -1.78 26.66 -4.12
C ARG A 108 -1.95 25.25 -4.67
N TYR A 109 -0.94 24.71 -5.33
CA TYR A 109 -0.95 23.32 -5.80
C TYR A 109 -1.14 22.33 -4.65
N TYR A 110 -0.32 22.45 -3.59
CA TYR A 110 -0.41 21.54 -2.44
C TYR A 110 -1.74 21.66 -1.69
N PHE A 111 -2.28 22.87 -1.56
CA PHE A 111 -3.60 23.06 -0.96
C PHE A 111 -4.70 22.30 -1.71
N GLU A 112 -4.76 22.43 -3.04
CA GLU A 112 -5.75 21.70 -3.82
C GLU A 112 -5.45 20.19 -3.87
N TYR A 113 -4.18 19.80 -3.92
CA TYR A 113 -3.78 18.40 -3.91
C TYR A 113 -4.17 17.68 -2.61
N PHE A 114 -3.85 18.25 -1.45
CA PHE A 114 -4.20 17.65 -0.15
C PHE A 114 -5.71 17.62 0.08
N LYS A 115 -6.45 18.64 -0.39
CA LYS A 115 -7.91 18.61 -0.39
C LYS A 115 -8.46 17.47 -1.23
N GLU A 116 -7.91 17.25 -2.43
CA GLU A 116 -8.35 16.15 -3.30
C GLU A 116 -8.02 14.79 -2.69
N ILE A 117 -6.83 14.61 -2.10
CA ILE A 117 -6.48 13.36 -1.38
C ILE A 117 -7.49 13.09 -0.25
N LEU A 118 -7.78 14.09 0.58
CA LEU A 118 -8.74 13.96 1.67
C LEU A 118 -10.17 13.68 1.16
N ARG A 119 -10.57 14.31 0.05
CA ARG A 119 -11.86 14.06 -0.61
C ARG A 119 -11.96 12.62 -1.11
N VAL A 120 -10.95 12.15 -1.85
CA VAL A 120 -10.89 10.78 -2.37
C VAL A 120 -10.93 9.77 -1.23
N PHE A 121 -10.19 10.01 -0.15
CA PHE A 121 -10.20 9.14 1.03
C PHE A 121 -11.58 9.03 1.67
N ARG A 122 -12.28 10.17 1.85
CA ARG A 122 -13.59 10.24 2.51
C ARG A 122 -14.74 9.73 1.65
N GLU A 123 -14.83 10.26 0.43
CA GLU A 123 -16.02 10.12 -0.41
C GLU A 123 -15.95 8.86 -1.25
N ASP A 124 -14.80 8.67 -1.92
CA ASP A 124 -14.69 7.59 -2.91
C ASP A 124 -14.22 6.28 -2.27
N LEU A 125 -13.27 6.34 -1.35
CA LEU A 125 -12.69 5.17 -0.68
C LEU A 125 -13.42 4.84 0.62
N LYS A 126 -14.06 5.83 1.25
CA LYS A 126 -14.71 5.69 2.57
C LYS A 126 -13.76 5.07 3.61
N GLY A 127 -12.49 5.47 3.57
CA GLY A 127 -11.42 4.95 4.42
C GLY A 127 -10.81 3.61 3.99
N ASP A 128 -11.43 2.88 3.06
CA ASP A 128 -11.03 1.52 2.69
C ASP A 128 -10.22 1.46 1.38
N LEU A 129 -8.90 1.62 1.52
CA LEU A 129 -7.98 1.52 0.39
C LEU A 129 -7.89 0.07 -0.15
N LEU A 130 -7.96 -0.93 0.73
CA LEU A 130 -7.79 -2.33 0.36
C LEU A 130 -8.91 -2.79 -0.57
N ARG A 131 -10.15 -2.40 -0.25
CA ARG A 131 -11.28 -2.62 -1.15
C ARG A 131 -11.02 -2.07 -2.55
N SER A 132 -10.51 -0.84 -2.67
CA SER A 132 -10.26 -0.26 -4.00
C SER A 132 -9.17 -1.00 -4.78
N PHE A 133 -8.09 -1.45 -4.11
CA PHE A 133 -7.10 -2.32 -4.76
C PHE A 133 -7.72 -3.66 -5.19
N GLY A 134 -8.59 -4.25 -4.35
CA GLY A 134 -9.34 -5.47 -4.66
C GLY A 134 -10.24 -5.31 -5.90
N GLU A 135 -10.97 -4.20 -6.01
CA GLU A 135 -11.81 -3.88 -7.18
C GLU A 135 -10.97 -3.82 -8.48
N TYR A 136 -9.78 -3.22 -8.44
CA TYR A 136 -8.88 -3.19 -9.60
C TYR A 136 -8.28 -4.56 -9.94
N GLN A 137 -8.17 -5.43 -8.94
CA GLN A 137 -7.81 -6.82 -9.15
C GLN A 137 -8.92 -7.63 -9.81
N GLU A 138 -10.16 -7.47 -9.37
CA GLU A 138 -11.32 -8.15 -9.98
C GLU A 138 -11.50 -7.74 -11.45
N LYS A 139 -11.26 -6.46 -11.76
CA LYS A 139 -11.27 -5.93 -13.13
C LYS A 139 -10.09 -6.42 -13.98
N GLY A 140 -9.08 -7.05 -13.39
CA GLY A 140 -7.91 -7.58 -14.08
C GLY A 140 -6.89 -6.52 -14.51
N TYR A 141 -6.95 -5.30 -13.96
CA TYR A 141 -5.93 -4.26 -14.20
C TYR A 141 -4.70 -4.45 -13.30
N VAL A 142 -4.92 -4.95 -12.08
CA VAL A 142 -3.86 -5.15 -11.09
C VAL A 142 -3.85 -6.61 -10.64
N GLU A 143 -2.70 -7.26 -10.65
CA GLU A 143 -2.52 -8.54 -9.95
C GLU A 143 -1.95 -8.24 -8.56
N LEU A 144 -2.71 -8.54 -7.50
CA LEU A 144 -2.20 -8.44 -6.13
C LEU A 144 -1.56 -9.77 -5.72
N VAL A 145 -0.41 -9.68 -5.08
CA VAL A 145 0.29 -10.82 -4.47
C VAL A 145 0.46 -10.57 -2.98
N THR A 146 0.62 -11.64 -2.20
CA THR A 146 0.91 -11.53 -0.77
C THR A 146 2.42 -11.36 -0.53
N CYS A 147 2.80 -11.28 0.74
CA CYS A 147 4.16 -11.39 1.23
C CYS A 147 4.13 -12.27 2.49
N ASN A 148 5.30 -12.70 2.97
CA ASN A 148 5.39 -13.37 4.25
C ASN A 148 4.98 -12.42 5.41
N ALA A 149 4.40 -13.00 6.47
CA ALA A 149 3.53 -12.35 7.47
C ALA A 149 4.05 -11.04 8.08
N THR A 150 5.35 -10.90 8.26
CA THR A 150 5.95 -9.73 8.92
C THR A 150 7.10 -9.13 8.14
N HIS A 151 7.26 -9.52 6.87
CA HIS A 151 8.43 -9.20 6.07
C HIS A 151 9.76 -9.70 6.69
N GLY A 152 9.68 -10.79 7.48
CA GLY A 152 10.86 -11.46 8.02
C GLY A 152 11.72 -12.07 6.91
N PHE A 153 13.03 -11.88 6.99
CA PHE A 153 13.96 -12.41 6.00
C PHE A 153 14.13 -13.93 6.16
N LEU A 154 13.38 -14.68 5.35
CA LEU A 154 13.21 -16.14 5.47
C LEU A 154 14.53 -16.94 5.43
N PRO A 155 15.59 -16.56 4.69
CA PRO A 155 16.86 -17.29 4.72
C PRO A 155 17.49 -17.38 6.10
N LEU A 156 17.33 -16.36 6.96
CA LEU A 156 17.81 -16.43 8.35
C LEU A 156 16.93 -17.30 9.26
N MET A 157 15.76 -17.71 8.78
CA MET A 157 14.83 -18.60 9.47
C MET A 157 14.91 -20.05 8.98
N GLU A 158 15.79 -20.37 8.00
CA GLU A 158 15.88 -21.69 7.37
C GLU A 158 16.02 -22.84 8.38
N ILE A 159 16.80 -22.64 9.44
CA ILE A 159 17.02 -23.62 10.51
C ILE A 159 15.77 -23.89 11.37
N TYR A 160 14.72 -23.07 11.22
CA TYR A 160 13.43 -23.21 11.89
C TYR A 160 12.29 -23.32 10.86
N PRO A 161 12.09 -24.49 10.21
CA PRO A 161 11.06 -24.71 9.20
C PRO A 161 9.64 -24.29 9.62
N GLN A 162 9.32 -24.43 10.91
CA GLN A 162 8.02 -24.05 11.47
C GLN A 162 7.82 -22.53 11.40
N ALA A 163 8.88 -21.74 11.60
CA ALA A 163 8.83 -20.29 11.50
C ALA A 163 8.62 -19.85 10.04
N VAL A 164 9.32 -20.49 9.08
CA VAL A 164 9.13 -20.25 7.65
C VAL A 164 7.70 -20.55 7.23
N ARG A 165 7.16 -21.71 7.62
CA ARG A 165 5.75 -22.09 7.35
C ARG A 165 4.77 -21.10 7.94
N ALA A 166 4.95 -20.73 9.21
CA ALA A 166 4.07 -19.76 9.87
C ALA A 166 4.06 -18.41 9.14
N GLN A 167 5.22 -17.91 8.71
CA GLN A 167 5.34 -16.66 7.96
C GLN A 167 4.59 -16.73 6.62
N ILE A 168 4.67 -17.85 5.90
CA ILE A 168 3.97 -18.03 4.61
C ILE A 168 2.46 -18.17 4.84
N GLU A 169 2.04 -19.08 5.71
CA GLU A 169 0.63 -19.40 5.95
C GLU A 169 -0.16 -18.22 6.53
N ILE A 170 0.43 -17.48 7.48
CA ILE A 170 -0.22 -16.28 8.03
C ILE A 170 -0.31 -15.20 6.95
N GLY A 171 0.73 -15.01 6.13
CA GLY A 171 0.67 -14.06 5.02
C GLY A 171 -0.43 -14.37 4.00
N ILE A 172 -0.64 -15.65 3.69
CA ILE A 172 -1.74 -16.10 2.83
C ILE A 172 -3.10 -15.88 3.50
N LYS A 173 -3.25 -16.25 4.77
CA LYS A 173 -4.52 -16.06 5.51
C LYS A 173 -4.89 -14.58 5.64
N THR A 174 -3.91 -13.70 5.89
CA THR A 174 -4.15 -12.25 5.91
C THR A 174 -4.58 -11.74 4.55
N TYR A 175 -3.95 -12.21 3.46
CA TYR A 175 -4.40 -11.86 2.12
C TYR A 175 -5.84 -12.32 1.85
N GLU A 176 -6.17 -13.58 2.18
CA GLU A 176 -7.53 -14.13 2.01
C GLU A 176 -8.56 -13.33 2.81
N LYS A 177 -8.23 -12.90 4.04
CA LYS A 177 -9.09 -12.07 4.90
C LYS A 177 -9.51 -10.75 4.25
N TYR A 178 -8.64 -10.14 3.42
CA TYR A 178 -8.89 -8.81 2.85
C TYR A 178 -9.36 -8.82 1.39
N PHE A 179 -9.13 -9.90 0.66
CA PHE A 179 -9.46 -9.99 -0.76
C PHE A 179 -10.38 -11.16 -1.13
N ASP A 180 -10.84 -11.93 -0.14
CA ASP A 180 -11.77 -13.07 -0.30
C ASP A 180 -11.32 -14.11 -1.34
N ARG A 181 -10.00 -14.25 -1.55
CA ARG A 181 -9.40 -15.21 -2.48
C ARG A 181 -7.98 -15.56 -2.08
N ARG A 182 -7.50 -16.73 -2.54
CA ARG A 182 -6.08 -17.09 -2.40
C ARG A 182 -5.19 -16.24 -3.31
N PRO A 183 -4.00 -15.82 -2.81
CA PRO A 183 -2.98 -15.21 -3.65
C PRO A 183 -2.32 -16.28 -4.52
N ARG A 184 -2.11 -15.97 -5.81
CA ARG A 184 -1.38 -16.85 -6.73
C ARG A 184 0.13 -16.65 -6.62
N GLY A 185 0.56 -15.41 -6.42
CA GLY A 185 1.96 -15.05 -6.25
C GLY A 185 2.30 -14.67 -4.81
N ILE A 186 3.59 -14.67 -4.51
CA ILE A 186 4.15 -14.09 -3.29
C ILE A 186 5.38 -13.25 -3.61
N TRP A 187 5.53 -12.12 -2.93
CA TRP A 187 6.82 -11.44 -2.79
C TRP A 187 7.55 -11.99 -1.58
N LEU A 188 8.77 -12.48 -1.77
CA LEU A 188 9.64 -12.88 -0.67
C LEU A 188 10.31 -11.62 -0.11
N ALA A 189 10.25 -11.41 1.21
CA ALA A 189 10.95 -10.29 1.83
C ALA A 189 12.41 -10.21 1.36
N GLU A 190 12.79 -9.07 0.77
CA GLU A 190 14.11 -8.82 0.17
C GLU A 190 14.52 -9.79 -0.94
N CYS A 191 13.57 -10.39 -1.67
CA CYS A 191 13.81 -11.53 -2.56
C CYS A 191 14.60 -12.66 -1.86
N GLY A 192 14.44 -12.78 -0.54
CA GLY A 192 15.18 -13.70 0.31
C GLY A 192 14.81 -15.14 0.03
N TYR A 193 15.58 -15.77 -0.86
CA TYR A 193 15.41 -17.16 -1.25
C TYR A 193 16.54 -18.04 -0.68
N PHE A 194 16.17 -19.24 -0.24
CA PHE A 194 17.10 -20.33 0.07
C PHE A 194 16.61 -21.61 -0.63
N LEU A 195 17.53 -22.52 -0.91
CA LEU A 195 17.20 -23.75 -1.65
C LEU A 195 16.18 -24.59 -0.88
N GLY A 196 15.04 -24.87 -1.51
CA GLY A 196 13.94 -25.62 -0.90
C GLY A 196 12.83 -24.74 -0.34
N LEU A 197 12.99 -23.41 -0.30
CA LEU A 197 11.91 -22.49 0.08
C LEU A 197 10.67 -22.67 -0.81
N ASP A 198 10.89 -22.91 -2.10
CA ASP A 198 9.88 -23.20 -3.12
C ASP A 198 8.96 -24.38 -2.75
N ARG A 199 9.44 -25.35 -1.97
CA ARG A 199 8.59 -26.47 -1.49
C ARG A 199 7.54 -26.00 -0.51
N TYR A 200 7.90 -25.12 0.43
CA TYR A 200 6.94 -24.53 1.36
C TYR A 200 5.90 -23.66 0.63
N LEU A 201 6.34 -22.94 -0.41
CA LEU A 201 5.45 -22.13 -1.26
C LEU A 201 4.45 -23.02 -2.03
N ALA A 202 4.94 -24.10 -2.65
CA ALA A 202 4.11 -25.07 -3.35
C ALA A 202 3.12 -25.79 -2.42
N GLU A 203 3.56 -26.22 -1.23
CA GLU A 203 2.69 -26.79 -0.18
C GLU A 203 1.56 -25.82 0.21
N ALA A 204 1.84 -24.51 0.21
CA ALA A 204 0.86 -23.47 0.56
C ALA A 204 -0.05 -23.04 -0.61
N GLY A 205 0.21 -23.55 -1.82
CA GLY A 205 -0.54 -23.25 -3.04
C GLY A 205 -0.11 -22.00 -3.79
N ILE A 206 1.11 -21.50 -3.55
CA ILE A 206 1.69 -20.37 -4.31
C ILE A 206 2.24 -20.88 -5.64
N GLU A 207 1.90 -20.19 -6.73
CA GLU A 207 2.25 -20.55 -8.10
C GLU A 207 3.55 -19.89 -8.57
N TYR A 208 3.87 -18.70 -8.08
CA TYR A 208 5.06 -17.94 -8.50
C TYR A 208 5.59 -16.99 -7.43
N PHE A 209 6.86 -16.63 -7.56
CA PHE A 209 7.57 -15.63 -6.76
C PHE A 209 8.66 -14.95 -7.60
N PHE A 210 9.34 -13.96 -7.03
CA PHE A 210 10.42 -13.19 -7.68
C PHE A 210 11.75 -13.42 -6.96
N VAL A 211 12.85 -13.44 -7.73
CA VAL A 211 14.26 -13.55 -7.27
C VAL A 211 15.16 -12.56 -8.00
#